data_AF-A0A100HNF8-F1
#
_entry.id   AF-A0A100HNF8-F1
#
_cell.length_a   1.000
_cell.length_b   1.000
_cell.length_c   1.000
_cell.angle_alpha   90.00
_cell.angle_beta   90.00
_cell.angle_gamma   90.00
#
_symmetry.space_group_name_H-M   'P 1'
#
loop_
_entity.id
_entity.type
_entity.pdbx_description
1 polymer ?
#
loop_
_entity_poly.entity_id
_entity_poly.type
_entity_poly.pdbx_seq_one_letter_code
_entity_poly.pdbx_strand_id
1 'polypeptide(L)'
;MTPKKKPTAARTDASAPTADHTADLLARVTVEDTPDQEDAATITVDRVTRTALVRVNPDLVDDQARHGYQLRGVARLILSGYAAYNRDIKRKYGEWPDEQKVHDLAADDAEYHLQALLHQLHPYQPPEA
;
A
#
# COMPACT_ATOMS: atom_id res chain seq x y z
N MET A 1 11.38 33.39 39.84
CA MET A 1 10.49 33.04 38.71
C MET A 1 11.12 31.87 37.96
N THR A 2 10.59 30.67 38.14
CA THR A 2 11.02 29.47 37.39
C THR A 2 10.09 29.26 36.20
N PRO A 3 10.60 29.03 34.98
CA PRO A 3 9.75 28.82 33.82
C PRO A 3 9.11 27.43 33.89
N LYS A 4 7.78 27.37 33.83
CA LYS A 4 7.01 26.12 33.70
C LYS A 4 7.31 25.51 32.32
N LYS A 5 7.91 24.32 32.29
CA LYS A 5 7.98 23.47 31.10
C LYS A 5 6.56 23.18 30.61
N LYS A 6 6.25 23.55 29.36
CA LYS A 6 5.05 23.07 28.66
C LYS A 6 5.11 21.54 28.58
N PRO A 7 4.02 20.81 28.86
CA PRO A 7 3.99 19.39 28.62
C PRO A 7 4.08 19.17 27.11
N THR A 8 5.12 18.47 26.68
CA THR A 8 5.26 17.95 25.32
C THR A 8 4.02 17.10 25.05
N ALA A 9 3.23 17.46 24.03
CA ALA A 9 2.08 16.67 23.61
C ALA A 9 2.58 15.24 23.38
N ALA A 10 1.98 14.29 24.10
CA ALA A 10 2.21 12.87 23.86
C ALA A 10 1.97 12.64 22.36
N ARG A 11 2.99 12.14 21.67
CA ARG A 11 2.79 11.52 20.37
C ARG A 11 1.69 10.49 20.59
N THR A 12 0.54 10.72 19.97
CA THR A 12 -0.51 9.72 19.87
C THR A 12 0.18 8.50 19.27
N ASP A 13 0.38 7.46 20.08
CA ASP A 13 0.84 6.17 19.59
C ASP A 13 -0.12 5.82 18.46
N ALA A 14 0.39 5.79 17.23
CA ALA A 14 -0.33 5.24 16.11
C ALA A 14 -0.63 3.80 16.53
N SER A 15 -1.89 3.56 16.92
CA SER A 15 -2.33 2.24 17.36
C SER A 15 -1.90 1.25 16.30
N ALA A 16 -1.22 0.18 16.72
CA ALA A 16 -0.84 -0.90 15.82
C ALA A 16 -2.08 -1.28 14.99
N PRO A 17 -1.96 -1.46 13.66
CA PRO A 17 -3.10 -1.84 12.85
C PRO A 17 -3.70 -3.11 13.45
N THR A 18 -4.94 -3.02 13.90
CA THR A 18 -5.68 -4.19 14.38
C THR A 18 -5.92 -5.12 13.19
N ALA A 19 -6.04 -6.43 13.41
CA ALA A 19 -6.33 -7.40 12.35
C ALA A 19 -7.58 -6.99 11.53
N ASP A 20 -8.56 -6.37 12.19
CA ASP A 20 -9.76 -5.80 11.59
C ASP A 20 -9.45 -4.76 10.49
N HIS A 21 -8.43 -3.92 10.69
CA HIS A 21 -8.07 -2.89 9.72
C HIS A 21 -7.42 -3.46 8.46
N THR A 22 -6.60 -4.50 8.60
CA THR A 22 -5.98 -5.19 7.45
C THR A 22 -7.01 -5.95 6.63
N ALA A 23 -7.98 -6.60 7.29
CA ALA A 23 -9.09 -7.28 6.61
C ALA A 23 -9.95 -6.30 5.79
N ASP A 24 -10.28 -5.13 6.35
CA ASP A 24 -11.00 -4.06 5.65
C ASP A 24 -10.28 -3.57 4.38
N LEU A 25 -8.94 -3.50 4.45
CA LEU A 25 -8.12 -3.08 3.31
C LEU A 25 -8.02 -4.17 2.24
N LEU A 26 -7.89 -5.43 2.65
CA LEU A 26 -7.87 -6.57 1.73
C LEU A 26 -9.19 -6.72 0.99
N ALA A 27 -10.32 -6.44 1.65
CA ALA A 27 -11.64 -6.43 1.01
C ALA A 27 -11.78 -5.39 -0.12
N ARG A 28 -10.87 -4.40 -0.20
CA ARG A 28 -10.80 -3.40 -1.28
C ARG A 28 -9.88 -3.80 -2.42
N VAL A 29 -9.22 -4.96 -2.32
CA VAL A 29 -8.35 -5.51 -3.35
C VAL A 29 -9.04 -6.69 -4.00
N THR A 30 -9.35 -6.57 -5.29
CA THR A 30 -9.86 -7.67 -6.10
C THR A 30 -8.70 -8.33 -6.84
N VAL A 31 -8.66 -9.66 -6.85
CA VAL A 31 -7.68 -10.43 -7.61
C VAL A 31 -8.42 -11.17 -8.72
N GLU A 32 -8.01 -10.97 -9.98
CA GLU A 32 -8.60 -11.57 -11.17
C GLU A 32 -7.55 -12.36 -11.95
N ASP A 33 -7.95 -13.50 -12.49
CA ASP A 33 -7.07 -14.31 -13.34
C ASP A 33 -7.14 -13.77 -14.77
N THR A 34 -5.97 -13.52 -15.36
CA THR A 34 -5.81 -13.00 -16.72
C THR A 34 -4.72 -13.84 -17.41
N PRO A 35 -5.07 -15.00 -18.00
CA PRO A 35 -4.10 -15.95 -18.57
C PRO A 35 -3.33 -15.40 -19.77
N ASP A 36 -3.87 -14.41 -20.45
CA ASP A 36 -3.34 -13.82 -21.69
C ASP A 36 -2.34 -12.68 -21.46
N GLN A 37 -2.14 -12.22 -20.22
CA GLN A 37 -1.15 -11.16 -19.95
C GLN A 37 0.28 -11.75 -19.92
N GLU A 38 1.25 -10.99 -20.44
CA GLU A 38 2.67 -11.41 -20.48
C GLU A 38 3.34 -11.33 -19.10
N ASP A 39 2.95 -10.35 -18.29
CA ASP A 39 3.52 -10.13 -16.95
C ASP A 39 2.92 -11.08 -15.92
N ALA A 40 3.69 -11.42 -14.87
CA ALA A 40 3.20 -12.26 -13.78
C ALA A 40 1.96 -11.63 -13.08
N ALA A 41 1.98 -10.32 -12.86
CA ALA A 41 0.82 -9.59 -12.37
C ALA A 41 0.88 -8.10 -12.72
N THR A 42 -0.30 -7.49 -12.90
CA THR A 42 -0.46 -6.04 -13.03
C THR A 42 -1.39 -5.51 -11.94
N ILE A 43 -1.09 -4.33 -11.39
CA ILE A 43 -1.86 -3.71 -10.31
C ILE A 43 -2.37 -2.34 -10.75
N THR A 44 -3.69 -2.17 -10.75
CA THR A 44 -4.37 -0.91 -11.05
C THR A 44 -5.09 -0.40 -9.80
N VAL A 45 -4.95 0.90 -9.49
CA VAL A 45 -5.64 1.54 -8.35
C VAL A 45 -6.70 2.50 -8.85
N ASP A 46 -7.95 2.29 -8.46
CA ASP A 46 -9.03 3.26 -8.60
C ASP A 46 -9.12 4.12 -7.33
N ARG A 47 -8.79 5.40 -7.48
CA ARG A 47 -8.79 6.37 -6.39
C ARG A 47 -10.17 6.91 -6.06
N VAL A 48 -11.12 6.82 -6.98
CA VAL A 48 -12.49 7.31 -6.78
C VAL A 48 -13.23 6.34 -5.86
N THR A 49 -13.19 5.06 -6.19
CA THR A 49 -13.81 3.98 -5.39
C THR A 49 -12.92 3.50 -4.25
N ARG A 50 -11.63 3.90 -4.24
CA ARG A 50 -10.61 3.45 -3.27
C ARG A 50 -10.44 1.93 -3.28
N THR A 51 -10.37 1.35 -4.47
CA THR A 51 -10.16 -0.07 -4.70
C THR A 51 -8.91 -0.32 -5.51
N ALA A 52 -8.31 -1.50 -5.37
CA ALA A 52 -7.23 -1.97 -6.23
C ALA A 52 -7.67 -3.24 -6.96
N LEU A 53 -7.28 -3.36 -8.22
CA LEU A 53 -7.45 -4.55 -9.03
C LEU A 53 -6.08 -5.12 -9.35
N VAL A 54 -5.86 -6.37 -8.95
CA VAL A 54 -4.67 -7.15 -9.24
C VAL A 54 -5.05 -8.19 -10.28
N ARG A 55 -4.48 -8.10 -11.48
CA ARG A 55 -4.63 -9.13 -12.50
C ARG A 55 -3.42 -10.03 -12.45
N VAL A 56 -3.61 -11.33 -12.26
CA VAL A 56 -2.52 -12.32 -12.17
C VAL A 56 -2.55 -13.28 -13.34
N ASN A 57 -1.38 -13.64 -13.87
CA ASN A 57 -1.30 -14.75 -14.81
C ASN A 57 -1.18 -16.05 -14.00
N PRO A 58 -2.21 -16.93 -14.02
CA PRO A 58 -2.21 -18.15 -13.23
C PRO A 58 -1.11 -19.15 -13.64
N ASP A 59 -0.57 -19.05 -14.85
CA ASP A 59 0.51 -19.93 -15.33
C ASP A 59 1.90 -19.49 -14.82
N LEU A 60 2.02 -18.24 -14.36
CA LEU A 60 3.29 -17.64 -13.91
C LEU A 60 3.35 -17.42 -12.39
N VAL A 61 2.21 -17.55 -11.68
CA VAL A 61 2.06 -17.15 -10.28
C VAL A 61 1.41 -18.27 -9.48
N ASP A 62 2.15 -18.79 -8.49
CA ASP A 62 1.61 -19.72 -7.49
C ASP A 62 0.73 -19.01 -6.44
N ASP A 63 0.03 -19.77 -5.60
CA ASP A 63 -0.89 -19.22 -4.60
C ASP A 63 -0.21 -18.31 -3.57
N GLN A 64 1.04 -18.60 -3.21
CA GLN A 64 1.80 -17.78 -2.26
C GLN A 64 2.20 -16.44 -2.89
N ALA A 65 2.64 -16.45 -4.15
CA ALA A 65 2.94 -15.26 -4.93
C ALA A 65 1.67 -14.45 -5.20
N ARG A 66 0.54 -15.11 -5.46
CA ARG A 66 -0.79 -14.49 -5.60
C ARG A 66 -1.17 -13.72 -4.33
N HIS A 67 -0.99 -14.33 -3.16
CA HIS A 67 -1.17 -13.66 -1.87
C HIS A 67 -0.24 -12.44 -1.73
N GLY A 68 1.03 -12.57 -2.11
CA GLY A 68 1.97 -11.45 -2.14
C GLY A 68 1.53 -10.29 -3.02
N TYR A 69 0.97 -10.55 -4.21
CA TYR A 69 0.43 -9.51 -5.09
C TYR A 69 -0.84 -8.86 -4.54
N GLN A 70 -1.68 -9.60 -3.82
CA GLN A 70 -2.82 -9.03 -3.10
C GLN A 70 -2.35 -8.03 -2.04
N LEU A 71 -1.32 -8.39 -1.25
CA LEU A 71 -0.72 -7.50 -0.25
C LEU A 71 -0.07 -6.25 -0.89
N ARG A 72 0.60 -6.40 -2.04
CA ARG A 72 1.10 -5.25 -2.82
C ARG A 72 -0.03 -4.34 -3.30
N GLY A 73 -1.17 -4.91 -3.68
CA GLY A 73 -2.39 -4.16 -4.01
C GLY A 73 -2.84 -3.25 -2.86
N VAL A 74 -2.82 -3.76 -1.63
CA VAL A 74 -3.11 -2.96 -0.41
C VAL A 74 -2.08 -1.84 -0.24
N ALA A 75 -0.79 -2.15 -0.33
CA ALA A 75 0.27 -1.16 -0.16
C ALA A 75 0.16 -0.03 -1.20
N ARG A 76 -0.06 -0.36 -2.48
CA ARG A 76 -0.30 0.63 -3.54
C ARG A 76 -1.54 1.46 -3.30
N LEU A 77 -2.63 0.87 -2.81
CA LEU A 77 -3.84 1.62 -2.48
C LEU A 77 -3.56 2.69 -1.42
N ILE A 78 -2.84 2.33 -0.35
CA ILE A 78 -2.43 3.26 0.72
C ILE A 78 -1.52 4.37 0.15
N LEU A 79 -0.45 3.98 -0.55
CA LEU A 79 0.53 4.91 -1.13
C LEU A 79 -0.08 5.86 -2.16
N SER A 80 -1.11 5.42 -2.88
CA SER A 80 -1.84 6.27 -3.84
C SER A 80 -2.50 7.48 -3.18
N GLY A 81 -2.92 7.37 -1.92
CA GLY A 81 -3.47 8.47 -1.13
C GLY A 81 -2.42 9.53 -0.82
N TYR A 82 -1.20 9.11 -0.47
CA TYR A 82 -0.06 10.02 -0.27
C TYR A 82 0.37 10.69 -1.57
N ALA A 83 0.40 9.95 -2.68
CA ALA A 83 0.69 10.51 -4.00
C ALA A 83 -0.34 11.57 -4.42
N ALA A 84 -1.64 11.36 -4.10
CA ALA A 84 -2.69 12.33 -4.37
C ALA A 84 -2.51 13.61 -3.51
N TYR A 85 -2.22 13.45 -2.22
CA TYR A 85 -1.89 14.57 -1.34
C TYR A 85 -0.71 15.39 -1.87
N ASN A 86 0.38 14.72 -2.27
CA ASN A 86 1.56 15.40 -2.81
C ASN A 86 1.26 16.11 -4.13
N ARG A 87 0.40 15.54 -4.99
CA ARG A 87 -0.06 16.23 -6.21
C ARG A 87 -0.84 17.51 -5.87
N ASP A 88 -1.70 17.48 -4.87
CA ASP A 88 -2.45 18.68 -4.44
C ASP A 88 -1.53 19.77 -3.86
N ILE A 89 -0.50 19.37 -3.10
CA ILE A 89 0.55 20.27 -2.65
C ILE A 89 1.29 20.89 -3.83
N LYS A 90 1.72 20.08 -4.82
CA LYS A 90 2.38 20.58 -6.03
C LYS A 90 1.51 21.56 -6.82
N ARG A 91 0.23 21.25 -6.98
CA ARG A 91 -0.72 22.17 -7.63
C ARG A 91 -0.83 23.52 -6.91
N LYS A 92 -0.74 23.52 -5.58
CA LYS A 92 -0.87 24.73 -4.76
C LYS A 92 0.43 25.54 -4.67
N TYR A 93 1.59 24.89 -4.68
CA TYR A 93 2.88 25.53 -4.38
C TYR A 93 3.91 25.49 -5.53
N GLY A 94 3.61 24.80 -6.63
CA GLY A 94 4.51 24.61 -7.78
C GLY A 94 5.19 23.23 -7.78
N GLU A 95 5.73 22.83 -8.95
CA GLU A 95 6.49 21.59 -9.08
C GLU A 95 7.97 21.78 -8.73
N TRP A 96 8.51 20.83 -7.96
CA TRP A 96 9.94 20.68 -7.72
C TRP A 96 10.43 19.38 -8.39
N PRO A 97 11.16 19.46 -9.52
CA PRO A 97 11.49 18.30 -10.35
C PRO A 97 12.23 17.17 -9.61
N ASP A 98 13.18 17.52 -8.74
CA ASP A 98 13.97 16.55 -7.99
C ASP A 98 13.14 15.85 -6.90
N GLU A 99 12.15 16.54 -6.33
CA GLU A 99 11.28 15.98 -5.30
C GLU A 99 10.28 14.96 -5.85
N GLN A 100 9.87 15.07 -7.13
CA GLN A 100 8.99 14.06 -7.74
C GLN A 100 9.71 12.71 -7.85
N LYS A 101 10.95 12.70 -8.34
CA LYS A 101 11.74 11.45 -8.43
C LYS A 101 12.00 10.84 -7.06
N VAL A 102 12.36 11.66 -6.06
CA VAL A 102 12.58 11.21 -4.68
C VAL A 102 11.30 10.64 -4.10
N HIS A 103 10.14 11.24 -4.38
CA HIS A 103 8.86 10.72 -3.94
C HIS A 103 8.53 9.36 -4.55
N ASP A 104 8.71 9.21 -5.86
CA ASP A 104 8.36 7.97 -6.56
C ASP A 104 9.28 6.82 -6.11
N LEU A 105 10.58 7.09 -5.95
CA LEU A 105 11.53 6.15 -5.32
C LEU A 105 11.12 5.79 -3.90
N ALA A 106 10.73 6.77 -3.08
CA ALA A 106 10.30 6.53 -1.70
C ALA A 106 8.99 5.72 -1.63
N ALA A 107 8.09 5.87 -2.61
CA ALA A 107 6.86 5.10 -2.68
C ALA A 107 7.17 3.64 -3.05
N ASP A 108 8.04 3.40 -4.02
CA ASP A 108 8.46 2.04 -4.40
C ASP A 108 9.21 1.34 -3.25
N ASP A 109 10.14 2.04 -2.59
CA ASP A 109 10.84 1.53 -1.41
C ASP A 109 9.87 1.24 -0.25
N ALA A 110 8.90 2.13 -0.01
CA ALA A 110 7.87 1.91 0.99
C ALA A 110 6.99 0.71 0.66
N GLU A 111 6.59 0.52 -0.61
CA GLU A 111 5.82 -0.64 -1.06
C GLU A 111 6.59 -1.94 -0.75
N TYR A 112 7.88 -1.98 -1.12
CA TYR A 112 8.75 -3.13 -0.89
C TYR A 112 8.90 -3.46 0.61
N HIS A 113 9.16 -2.45 1.45
CA HIS A 113 9.31 -2.65 2.89
C HIS A 113 7.99 -2.99 3.60
N LEU A 114 6.88 -2.39 3.17
CA LEU A 114 5.55 -2.67 3.72
C LEU A 114 5.11 -4.09 3.39
N GLN A 115 5.45 -4.62 2.22
CA GLN A 115 5.12 -5.99 1.85
C GLN A 115 5.61 -7.00 2.91
N ALA A 116 6.85 -6.89 3.37
CA ALA A 116 7.40 -7.80 4.37
C ALA A 116 6.63 -7.75 5.70
N LEU A 117 6.22 -6.55 6.14
CA LEU A 117 5.41 -6.36 7.35
C LEU A 117 4.00 -6.93 7.17
N LEU A 118 3.40 -6.73 6.00
CA LEU A 118 2.08 -7.26 5.67
C LEU A 118 2.06 -8.79 5.68
N HIS A 119 3.13 -9.45 5.21
CA HIS A 119 3.25 -10.91 5.30
C HIS A 119 3.37 -11.42 6.75
N GLN A 120 3.85 -10.61 7.69
CA GLN A 120 3.87 -10.98 9.12
C GLN A 120 2.48 -10.85 9.75
N LEU A 121 1.73 -9.81 9.38
CA LEU A 121 0.38 -9.57 9.88
C LEU A 121 -0.67 -10.50 9.24
N HIS A 122 -0.46 -10.83 7.97
CA HIS A 122 -1.34 -11.69 7.19
C HIS A 122 -0.49 -12.76 6.47
N PRO A 123 -0.03 -13.78 7.21
CA PRO A 123 0.73 -14.87 6.61
C PRO A 123 -0.11 -15.60 5.57
N TYR A 124 0.57 -16.14 4.55
CA TYR A 124 -0.08 -17.02 3.59
C TYR A 124 -0.59 -18.27 4.33
N GLN A 125 -1.87 -18.59 4.12
CA GLN A 125 -2.48 -19.84 4.55
C GLN A 125 -2.91 -20.59 3.29
N PRO A 126 -2.35 -21.78 3.03
CA PRO A 126 -2.77 -22.57 1.88
C PRO A 126 -4.24 -22.96 2.03
N PRO A 127 -5.01 -23.01 0.93
CA PRO A 127 -6.37 -23.51 0.97
C PRO A 127 -6.38 -24.95 1.52
N GLU A 128 -7.30 -25.24 2.43
CA GLU A 128 -7.48 -26.60 2.94
C GLU A 128 -7.86 -27.53 1.77
N ALA A 129 -7.16 -28.66 1.67
CA ALA A 129 -7.31 -29.66 0.61
C ALA A 129 -8.60 -30.47 0.71
#